data_AF-A0AA38U1R6-F1
#
_entry.id   AF-A0AA38U1R6-F1
#
_cell.length_a   1.000
_cell.length_b   1.000
_cell.length_c   1.000
_cell.angle_alpha   90.00
_cell.angle_beta   90.00
_cell.angle_gamma   90.00
#
_symmetry.space_group_name_H-M   'P 1'
#
loop_
_entity.id
_entity.type
_entity.pdbx_description
1 polymer ?
#
loop_
_entity_poly.entity_id
_entity_poly.type
_entity_poly.pdbx_seq_one_letter_code
_entity_poly.pdbx_strand_id
1 'polypeptide(L)'
;MAKLIAPSLTLFGRSLLLICCELLANALCWTAAGVMFGRTEETKSILGLAMLAWTLGLRHALDADHISAIDNATRGFMAMGQLPVTCGLYFSLGHSTIVIVVNVAIAISSNIANKLNGVGQIGGIIGSAISGSFLFIVALMNSIILFKLIRRRRHLQAANHEDNTHHNDNAPYNPKDDHMLMMRIIGPIVTFVNKPWKMYPVGVLFGLGFDTTSSIALLAISALTKTSGGNAIPSSDVVILPFLFTAGMTLVDSLDSILMLYSYAGFPEHSFKIFEEKLLQDSTSGLETDCERIERKPDIDSAPKFESQPEIQITRNARAKQNAISGLSILLTLMSILVAFSISLIEIMALIGDNCTPCQTAVNAEDGGGIAGRWWRGWNVASDNIGYIGAGIVGVFAVVVGGWYAVAWVIRRMRQHRPL
;
A
#
# COMPACT_ATOMS: atom_id res chain seq x y z
N MET A 1 43.07 -4.95 -0.75
CA MET A 1 42.02 -4.64 -1.75
C MET A 1 40.82 -4.07 -1.01
N ALA A 2 40.64 -2.75 -1.04
CA ALA A 2 39.45 -2.11 -0.49
C ALA A 2 38.25 -2.49 -1.36
N LYS A 3 37.23 -3.15 -0.79
CA LYS A 3 35.91 -3.24 -1.43
C LYS A 3 35.38 -1.81 -1.52
N LEU A 4 35.38 -1.24 -2.72
CA LEU A 4 34.55 -0.07 -3.06
C LEU A 4 33.10 -0.49 -2.85
N ILE A 5 32.60 -0.29 -1.63
CA ILE A 5 31.18 -0.45 -1.32
C ILE A 5 30.49 0.76 -1.95
N ALA A 6 29.74 0.53 -3.02
CA ALA A 6 28.96 1.59 -3.67
C ALA A 6 28.10 2.33 -2.64
N PRO A 7 27.95 3.66 -2.74
CA PRO A 7 27.14 4.42 -1.80
C PRO A 7 25.69 3.90 -1.83
N SER A 8 25.11 3.63 -0.66
CA SER A 8 23.70 3.26 -0.56
C SER A 8 22.83 4.46 -0.91
N LEU A 9 21.88 4.25 -1.81
CA LEU A 9 20.82 5.23 -2.09
C LEU A 9 19.99 5.42 -0.83
N THR A 10 19.71 6.68 -0.50
CA THR A 10 18.76 7.05 0.57
C THR A 10 17.34 6.62 0.20
N LEU A 11 16.40 6.67 1.14
CA LEU A 11 14.98 6.42 0.86
C LEU A 11 14.47 7.28 -0.30
N PHE A 12 14.82 8.58 -0.28
CA PHE A 12 14.49 9.51 -1.36
C PHE A 12 15.16 9.15 -2.68
N GLY A 13 16.46 8.81 -2.65
CA GLY A 13 17.18 8.37 -3.86
C GLY A 13 16.57 7.13 -4.50
N ARG A 14 16.14 6.14 -3.70
CA ARG A 14 15.48 4.92 -4.20
C ARG A 14 14.11 5.23 -4.80
N SER A 15 13.31 6.07 -4.14
CA SER A 15 12.00 6.48 -4.66
C SER A 15 12.13 7.27 -5.97
N LEU A 16 13.06 8.21 -6.03
CA LEU A 16 13.31 9.00 -7.23
C LEU A 16 13.79 8.13 -8.39
N LEU A 17 14.74 7.22 -8.13
CA LEU A 17 15.22 6.26 -9.14
C LEU A 17 14.07 5.44 -9.71
N LEU A 18 13.21 4.88 -8.85
CA LEU A 18 12.06 4.07 -9.27
C LEU A 18 11.13 4.87 -10.18
N ILE A 19 10.68 6.05 -9.74
CA ILE A 19 9.78 6.89 -10.52
C ILE A 19 10.41 7.34 -11.83
N CYS A 20 11.69 7.73 -11.83
CA CYS A 20 12.39 8.07 -13.07
C CYS A 20 12.45 6.89 -14.06
N CYS A 21 12.70 5.67 -13.58
CA CYS A 21 12.69 4.48 -14.41
C CYS A 21 11.30 4.19 -14.98
N GLU A 22 10.23 4.34 -14.19
CA GLU A 22 8.85 4.12 -14.65
C GLU A 22 8.37 5.18 -15.64
N LEU A 23 8.73 6.45 -15.43
CA LEU A 23 8.46 7.52 -16.38
C LEU A 23 9.20 7.30 -17.70
N LEU A 24 10.45 6.81 -17.64
CA LEU A 24 11.21 6.43 -18.82
C LEU A 24 10.55 5.25 -19.55
N ALA A 25 10.12 4.22 -18.82
CA ALA A 25 9.40 3.09 -19.41
C ALA A 25 8.08 3.52 -20.08
N ASN A 26 7.33 4.43 -19.45
CA ASN A 26 6.14 5.06 -20.04
C ASN A 26 6.49 5.82 -21.32
N ALA A 27 7.53 6.66 -21.29
CA ALA A 27 7.98 7.41 -22.46
C ALA A 27 8.39 6.49 -23.61
N LEU A 28 9.08 5.38 -23.32
CA LEU A 28 9.45 4.37 -24.31
C LEU A 28 8.21 3.71 -24.93
N CYS A 29 7.24 3.29 -24.12
CA CYS A 29 6.01 2.66 -24.62
C CYS A 29 5.21 3.62 -25.51
N TRP A 30 5.07 4.89 -25.09
CA TRP A 30 4.38 5.92 -25.88
C TRP A 30 5.15 6.30 -27.14
N THR A 31 6.48 6.34 -27.08
CA THR A 31 7.31 6.59 -28.27
C THR A 31 7.15 5.44 -29.27
N ALA A 32 7.16 4.18 -28.81
CA ALA A 32 6.93 3.02 -29.66
C ALA A 32 5.53 3.08 -30.31
N ALA A 33 4.49 3.37 -29.53
CA ALA A 33 3.13 3.54 -30.05
C ALA A 33 3.04 4.68 -31.08
N GLY A 34 3.70 5.81 -30.82
CA GLY A 34 3.75 6.94 -31.76
C GLY A 34 4.49 6.62 -33.06
N VAL A 35 5.60 5.88 -32.99
CA VAL A 35 6.37 5.45 -34.16
C VAL A 35 5.60 4.43 -35.01
N MET A 36 4.89 3.50 -34.36
CA MET A 36 4.11 2.46 -35.03
C MET A 36 2.83 3.02 -35.68
N PHE A 37 2.09 3.89 -34.97
CA PHE A 37 0.74 4.29 -35.38
C PHE A 37 0.59 5.74 -35.82
N GLY A 38 1.57 6.60 -35.53
CA GLY A 38 1.48 8.03 -35.81
C GLY A 38 1.76 8.42 -37.27
N ARG A 39 2.26 7.49 -38.09
CA ARG A 39 2.69 7.77 -39.48
C ARG A 39 1.55 7.77 -40.50
N THR A 40 0.50 7.00 -40.28
CA THR A 40 -0.59 6.79 -41.26
C THR A 40 -1.93 7.21 -40.67
N GLU A 41 -2.77 7.93 -41.43
CA GLU A 41 -4.11 8.37 -40.96
C GLU A 41 -4.98 7.20 -40.47
N GLU A 42 -4.88 6.03 -41.10
CA GLU A 42 -5.66 4.84 -40.75
C GLU A 42 -5.27 4.24 -39.39
N THR A 43 -3.97 4.28 -39.03
CA THR A 43 -3.46 3.72 -37.77
C THR A 43 -3.61 4.68 -36.59
N LYS A 44 -3.84 5.98 -36.83
CA LYS A 44 -4.06 6.97 -35.74
C LYS A 44 -5.20 6.58 -34.80
N SER A 45 -6.23 5.87 -35.30
CA SER A 45 -7.34 5.43 -34.46
C SER A 45 -6.93 4.39 -33.40
N ILE A 46 -5.80 3.68 -33.60
CA ILE A 46 -5.21 2.74 -32.64
C ILE A 46 -4.54 3.51 -31.49
N LEU A 47 -4.03 4.73 -31.74
CA LEU A 47 -3.49 5.58 -30.68
C LEU A 47 -4.58 5.96 -29.65
N GLY A 48 -5.83 6.05 -30.10
CA GLY A 48 -6.99 6.18 -29.20
C GLY A 48 -7.19 4.94 -28.31
N LEU A 49 -7.06 3.73 -28.89
CA LEU A 49 -7.12 2.48 -28.12
C LEU A 49 -5.92 2.33 -27.16
N ALA A 50 -4.74 2.77 -27.58
CA ALA A 50 -3.53 2.84 -26.76
C ALA A 50 -3.71 3.78 -25.56
N MET A 51 -4.33 4.94 -25.77
CA MET A 51 -4.70 5.87 -24.69
C MET A 51 -5.72 5.26 -23.74
N LEU A 52 -6.75 4.60 -24.27
CA LEU A 52 -7.71 3.86 -23.45
C LEU A 52 -7.02 2.77 -22.63
N ALA A 53 -6.17 1.95 -23.22
CA ALA A 53 -5.43 0.90 -22.51
C ALA A 53 -4.55 1.47 -21.38
N TRP A 54 -3.83 2.57 -21.63
CA TRP A 54 -3.03 3.25 -20.62
C TRP A 54 -3.89 3.84 -19.48
N THR A 55 -4.99 4.51 -19.80
CA THR A 55 -5.91 5.06 -18.79
C THR A 55 -6.63 3.97 -17.99
N LEU A 56 -6.94 2.83 -18.61
CA LEU A 56 -7.44 1.67 -17.88
C LEU A 56 -6.40 1.12 -16.91
N GLY A 57 -5.11 1.10 -17.29
CA GLY A 57 -4.02 0.72 -16.38
C GLY A 57 -3.92 1.65 -15.17
N LEU A 58 -3.96 2.97 -15.41
CA LEU A 58 -3.99 3.97 -14.34
C LEU A 58 -5.20 3.81 -13.43
N ARG A 59 -6.39 3.62 -14.00
CA ARG A 59 -7.63 3.45 -13.25
C ARG A 59 -7.61 2.17 -12.43
N HIS A 60 -7.15 1.08 -13.01
CA HIS A 60 -7.17 -0.22 -12.35
C HIS A 60 -6.24 -0.26 -11.13
N ALA A 61 -5.08 0.41 -11.21
CA ALA A 61 -4.21 0.61 -10.05
C ALA A 61 -4.85 1.42 -8.90
N LEU A 62 -5.90 2.20 -9.19
CA LEU A 62 -6.68 2.93 -8.17
C LEU A 62 -7.83 2.08 -7.59
N ASP A 63 -8.01 0.86 -8.06
CA ASP A 63 -9.01 -0.02 -7.48
C ASP A 63 -8.67 -0.33 -6.03
N ALA A 64 -9.73 -0.51 -5.23
CA ALA A 64 -9.61 -0.50 -3.79
C ALA A 64 -8.78 -1.68 -3.27
N ASP A 65 -8.83 -2.82 -3.96
CA ASP A 65 -8.07 -4.03 -3.70
C ASP A 65 -6.56 -3.82 -3.92
N HIS A 66 -6.16 -3.10 -4.98
CA HIS A 66 -4.77 -2.72 -5.25
C HIS A 66 -4.19 -1.85 -4.13
N ILE A 67 -4.83 -0.71 -3.87
CA ILE A 67 -4.43 0.24 -2.82
C ILE A 67 -4.36 -0.48 -1.47
N SER A 68 -5.38 -1.28 -1.16
CA SER A 68 -5.46 -2.02 0.09
C SER A 68 -4.35 -3.06 0.22
N ALA A 69 -4.08 -3.85 -0.82
CA ALA A 69 -3.03 -4.87 -0.80
C ALA A 69 -1.64 -4.23 -0.62
N ILE A 70 -1.33 -3.19 -1.39
CA ILE A 70 -0.02 -2.51 -1.36
C ILE A 70 0.20 -1.82 -0.01
N ASP A 71 -0.81 -1.09 0.48
CA ASP A 71 -0.71 -0.40 1.76
C ASP A 71 -0.55 -1.41 2.92
N ASN A 72 -1.38 -2.44 2.97
CA ASN A 72 -1.31 -3.44 4.03
C ASN A 72 0.02 -4.22 4.01
N ALA A 73 0.56 -4.54 2.82
CA ALA A 73 1.89 -5.13 2.69
C ALA A 73 2.99 -4.16 3.12
N THR A 74 2.90 -2.90 2.72
CA THR A 74 3.85 -1.83 3.11
C THR A 74 3.91 -1.67 4.63
N ARG A 75 2.77 -1.69 5.32
CA ARG A 75 2.72 -1.70 6.80
C ARG A 75 3.39 -2.93 7.41
N GLY A 76 3.12 -4.12 6.85
CA GLY A 76 3.75 -5.36 7.29
C GLY A 76 5.28 -5.29 7.21
N PHE A 77 5.80 -4.79 6.08
CA PHE A 77 7.23 -4.57 5.88
C PHE A 77 7.82 -3.54 6.87
N MET A 78 7.12 -2.43 7.10
CA MET A 78 7.52 -1.41 8.08
C MET A 78 7.59 -1.98 9.51
N ALA A 79 6.63 -2.82 9.88
CA ALA A 79 6.62 -3.51 11.18
C ALA A 79 7.79 -4.49 11.33
N MET A 80 8.31 -5.02 10.22
CA MET A 80 9.54 -5.83 10.17
C MET A 80 10.82 -4.97 10.07
N GLY A 81 10.72 -3.64 10.10
CA GLY A 81 11.86 -2.71 10.00
C GLY A 81 12.39 -2.52 8.58
N GLN A 82 11.62 -2.87 7.55
CA GLN A 82 11.99 -2.68 6.14
C GLN A 82 11.36 -1.40 5.56
N LEU A 83 12.00 -0.82 4.55
CA LEU A 83 11.51 0.33 3.77
C LEU A 83 11.22 -0.10 2.31
N PRO A 84 10.04 -0.68 2.03
CA PRO A 84 9.78 -1.44 0.81
C PRO A 84 9.35 -0.56 -0.39
N VAL A 85 10.23 0.30 -0.89
CA VAL A 85 9.93 1.26 -2.00
C VAL A 85 9.36 0.59 -3.26
N THR A 86 9.77 -0.64 -3.56
CA THR A 86 9.40 -1.36 -4.79
C THR A 86 8.19 -2.30 -4.62
N CYS A 87 7.46 -2.21 -3.50
CA CYS A 87 6.33 -3.11 -3.21
C CYS A 87 5.26 -3.05 -4.30
N GLY A 88 4.81 -1.83 -4.64
CA GLY A 88 3.82 -1.58 -5.70
C GLY A 88 4.29 -2.03 -7.08
N LEU A 89 5.55 -1.76 -7.45
CA LEU A 89 6.14 -2.23 -8.71
C LEU A 89 6.04 -3.76 -8.86
N TYR A 90 6.47 -4.52 -7.84
CA TYR A 90 6.44 -5.99 -7.97
C TYR A 90 5.01 -6.52 -8.06
N PHE A 91 4.09 -5.95 -7.27
CA PHE A 91 2.68 -6.30 -7.31
C PHE A 91 2.06 -6.07 -8.70
N SER A 92 2.16 -4.85 -9.23
CA SER A 92 1.65 -4.50 -10.56
C SER A 92 2.28 -5.31 -11.70
N LEU A 93 3.60 -5.58 -11.64
CA LEU A 93 4.28 -6.44 -12.63
C LEU A 93 3.77 -7.89 -12.60
N GLY A 94 3.50 -8.41 -11.40
CA GLY A 94 2.88 -9.72 -11.23
C GLY A 94 1.49 -9.77 -11.86
N HIS A 95 0.64 -8.81 -11.53
CA HIS A 95 -0.71 -8.69 -12.07
C HIS A 95 -0.68 -8.57 -13.60
N SER A 96 0.12 -7.64 -14.10
CA SER A 96 0.31 -7.39 -15.53
C SER A 96 0.85 -8.59 -16.30
N THR A 97 1.55 -9.51 -15.65
CA THR A 97 2.05 -10.72 -16.33
C THR A 97 0.89 -11.57 -16.85
N ILE A 98 -0.20 -11.72 -16.09
CA ILE A 98 -1.38 -12.45 -16.57
C ILE A 98 -2.06 -11.69 -17.71
N VAL A 99 -2.25 -10.37 -17.55
CA VAL A 99 -2.86 -9.52 -18.58
C VAL A 99 -2.10 -9.62 -19.91
N ILE A 100 -0.76 -9.50 -19.88
CA ILE A 100 0.10 -9.61 -21.07
C ILE A 100 -0.01 -11.01 -21.69
N VAL A 101 0.14 -12.07 -20.89
CA VAL A 101 0.13 -13.46 -21.39
C VAL A 101 -1.19 -13.78 -22.09
N VAL A 102 -2.33 -13.43 -21.48
CA VAL A 102 -3.63 -13.72 -22.06
C VAL A 102 -3.88 -12.87 -23.31
N ASN A 103 -3.51 -11.58 -23.30
CA ASN A 103 -3.68 -10.72 -24.47
C ASN A 103 -2.80 -11.15 -25.66
N VAL A 104 -1.55 -11.54 -25.40
CA VAL A 104 -0.66 -12.10 -26.43
C VAL A 104 -1.22 -13.42 -26.97
N ALA A 105 -1.76 -14.30 -26.12
CA ALA A 105 -2.37 -15.55 -26.56
C ALA A 105 -3.58 -15.30 -27.50
N ILE A 106 -4.41 -14.30 -27.20
CA ILE A 106 -5.53 -13.89 -28.06
C ILE A 106 -5.04 -13.28 -29.37
N ALA A 107 -4.00 -12.46 -29.33
CA ALA A 107 -3.42 -11.84 -30.52
C ALA A 107 -2.83 -12.88 -31.50
N ILE A 108 -2.26 -13.99 -30.98
CA ILE A 108 -1.72 -15.08 -31.79
C ILE A 108 -2.82 -15.92 -32.43
N SER A 109 -3.94 -16.16 -31.72
CA SER A 109 -5.01 -17.00 -32.25
C SER A 109 -6.40 -16.62 -31.73
N SER A 110 -7.30 -16.29 -32.66
CA SER A 110 -8.73 -16.10 -32.36
C SER A 110 -9.43 -17.39 -31.92
N ASN A 111 -8.92 -18.56 -32.30
CA ASN A 111 -9.45 -19.85 -31.82
C ASN A 111 -9.17 -20.09 -30.32
N ILE A 112 -8.17 -19.42 -29.75
CA ILE A 112 -7.91 -19.44 -28.31
C ILE A 112 -8.98 -18.64 -27.56
N ALA A 113 -9.51 -17.55 -28.15
CA ALA A 113 -10.57 -16.75 -27.53
C ALA A 113 -11.81 -17.59 -27.19
N ASN A 114 -12.20 -18.53 -28.06
CA ASN A 114 -13.35 -19.42 -27.80
C ASN A 114 -13.10 -20.40 -26.64
N LYS A 115 -11.85 -20.83 -26.43
CA LYS A 115 -11.49 -21.68 -25.28
C LYS A 115 -11.32 -20.89 -23.98
N LEU A 116 -11.00 -19.60 -24.09
CA LEU A 116 -10.82 -18.71 -22.95
C LEU A 116 -12.14 -18.35 -22.26
N ASN A 117 -13.30 -18.47 -22.91
CA ASN A 117 -14.59 -18.21 -22.24
C ASN A 117 -14.82 -19.12 -21.03
N GLY A 118 -14.50 -20.41 -21.14
CA GLY A 118 -14.61 -21.36 -20.02
C GLY A 118 -13.48 -21.21 -18.99
N VAL A 119 -12.25 -20.99 -19.45
CA VAL A 119 -11.09 -20.77 -18.56
C VAL A 119 -11.20 -19.45 -17.80
N GLY A 120 -11.79 -18.43 -18.41
CA GLY A 120 -11.98 -17.10 -17.84
C GLY A 120 -12.94 -17.11 -16.65
N GLN A 121 -14.02 -17.90 -16.71
CA GLN A 121 -14.94 -18.05 -15.58
C GLN A 121 -14.25 -18.72 -14.38
N ILE A 122 -13.52 -19.81 -14.61
CA ILE A 122 -12.74 -20.49 -13.55
C ILE A 122 -11.64 -19.56 -13.02
N GLY A 123 -10.95 -18.87 -13.91
CA GLY A 123 -9.89 -17.91 -13.58
C GLY A 123 -10.39 -16.78 -12.69
N GLY A 124 -11.52 -16.17 -13.05
CA GLY A 124 -12.17 -15.13 -12.25
C GLY A 124 -12.56 -15.61 -10.85
N ILE A 125 -13.18 -16.80 -10.75
CA ILE A 125 -13.55 -17.39 -9.45
C ILE A 125 -12.31 -17.59 -8.57
N ILE A 126 -11.25 -18.18 -9.13
CA ILE A 126 -10.00 -18.45 -8.40
C ILE A 126 -9.32 -17.14 -8.02
N GLY A 127 -9.24 -16.18 -8.95
CA GLY A 127 -8.63 -14.87 -8.73
C GLY A 127 -9.31 -14.10 -7.59
N SER A 128 -10.64 -13.93 -7.66
CA SER A 128 -11.39 -13.22 -6.62
C SER A 128 -11.38 -13.97 -5.28
N ALA A 129 -11.41 -15.31 -5.27
CA ALA A 129 -11.30 -16.08 -4.03
C ALA A 129 -9.93 -15.86 -3.36
N ILE A 130 -8.85 -15.91 -4.13
CA ILE A 130 -7.49 -15.76 -3.62
C ILE A 130 -7.24 -14.31 -3.20
N SER A 131 -7.66 -13.33 -4.00
CA SER A 131 -7.55 -11.90 -3.68
C SER A 131 -8.27 -11.57 -2.37
N GLY A 132 -9.56 -11.92 -2.28
CA GLY A 132 -10.37 -11.65 -1.11
C GLY A 132 -9.84 -12.35 0.15
N SER A 133 -9.39 -13.59 0.02
CA SER A 133 -8.76 -14.32 1.13
C SER A 133 -7.41 -13.71 1.55
N PHE A 134 -6.60 -13.27 0.60
CA PHE A 134 -5.33 -12.60 0.88
C PHE A 134 -5.54 -11.29 1.64
N LEU A 135 -6.43 -10.42 1.14
CA LEU A 135 -6.79 -9.16 1.81
C LEU A 135 -7.30 -9.40 3.22
N PHE A 136 -8.15 -10.42 3.42
CA PHE A 136 -8.64 -10.81 4.75
C PHE A 136 -7.48 -11.15 5.70
N ILE A 137 -6.57 -12.01 5.24
CA ILE A 137 -5.45 -12.50 6.04
C ILE A 137 -4.50 -11.36 6.42
N VAL A 138 -4.15 -10.49 5.47
CA VAL A 138 -3.25 -9.37 5.76
C VAL A 138 -3.93 -8.33 6.66
N ALA A 139 -5.23 -8.07 6.48
CA ALA A 139 -5.99 -7.21 7.38
C ALA A 139 -6.05 -7.76 8.81
N LEU A 140 -6.25 -9.07 8.97
CA LEU A 140 -6.21 -9.73 10.28
C LEU A 140 -4.83 -9.60 10.94
N MET A 141 -3.75 -9.80 10.18
CA MET A 141 -2.39 -9.61 10.66
C MET A 141 -2.15 -8.17 11.12
N ASN A 142 -2.56 -7.18 10.32
CA ASN A 142 -2.40 -5.77 10.66
C ASN A 142 -3.26 -5.37 11.87
N SER A 143 -4.44 -5.97 12.06
CA SER A 143 -5.27 -5.82 13.27
C SER A 143 -4.55 -6.30 14.54
N ILE A 144 -3.84 -7.42 14.45
CA ILE A 144 -3.03 -7.94 15.57
C ILE A 144 -1.87 -7.00 15.91
N ILE A 145 -1.19 -6.45 14.89
CA ILE A 145 -0.12 -5.46 15.06
C ILE A 145 -0.68 -4.19 15.74
N LEU A 146 -1.81 -3.69 15.26
CA LEU A 146 -2.49 -2.52 15.82
C LEU A 146 -2.88 -2.76 17.28
N PHE A 147 -3.44 -3.92 17.61
CA PHE A 147 -3.80 -4.28 18.98
C PHE A 147 -2.58 -4.28 19.91
N LYS A 148 -1.46 -4.88 19.49
CA LYS A 148 -0.20 -4.85 20.26
C LYS A 148 0.33 -3.43 20.46
N LEU A 149 0.26 -2.59 19.43
CA LEU A 149 0.70 -1.19 19.50
C LEU A 149 -0.16 -0.38 20.48
N ILE A 150 -1.48 -0.55 20.44
CA ILE A 150 -2.42 0.10 21.36
C ILE A 150 -2.21 -0.38 22.79
N ARG A 151 -2.07 -1.70 23.01
CA ARG A 151 -1.83 -2.28 24.34
C ARG A 151 -0.52 -1.75 24.94
N ARG A 152 0.58 -1.74 24.19
CA ARG A 152 1.86 -1.17 24.63
C ARG A 152 1.74 0.31 25.00
N ARG A 153 1.02 1.09 24.19
CA ARG A 153 0.79 2.51 24.47
C ARG A 153 -0.03 2.72 25.75
N ARG A 154 -1.09 1.93 25.96
CA ARG A 154 -1.90 1.99 27.20
C ARG A 154 -1.07 1.65 28.44
N HIS A 155 -0.21 0.63 28.39
CA HIS A 155 0.69 0.30 29.49
C HIS A 155 1.68 1.42 29.80
N LEU A 156 2.29 2.04 28.78
CA LEU A 156 3.19 3.19 28.98
C LEU A 156 2.45 4.40 29.55
N GLN A 157 1.20 4.63 29.15
CA GLN A 157 0.38 5.70 29.70
C GLN A 157 0.00 5.46 31.16
N ALA A 158 -0.32 4.21 31.53
CA ALA A 158 -0.58 3.82 32.91
C ALA A 158 0.66 3.99 33.80
N ALA A 159 1.83 3.50 33.34
CA ALA A 159 3.10 3.64 34.06
C ALA A 159 3.53 5.11 34.25
N ASN A 160 3.28 5.98 33.26
CA ASN A 160 3.53 7.42 33.39
C ASN A 160 2.54 8.14 34.33
N HIS A 161 1.40 7.53 34.67
CA HIS A 161 0.44 8.09 35.63
C HIS A 161 0.81 7.71 37.07
N GLU A 162 1.44 6.55 37.28
CA GLU A 162 1.88 6.06 38.60
C GLU A 162 3.16 6.73 39.12
N ASP A 163 4.00 7.32 38.25
CA ASP A 163 5.23 8.03 38.65
C ASP A 163 4.99 9.35 39.44
N ASN A 164 3.72 9.71 39.72
CA ASN A 164 3.37 10.83 40.61
C ASN A 164 2.92 10.39 42.02
N THR A 165 2.84 9.09 42.31
CA THR A 165 2.39 8.59 43.62
C THR A 165 3.15 7.33 44.01
N HIS A 166 4.19 7.51 44.82
CA HIS A 166 4.86 6.54 45.69
C HIS A 166 5.31 5.18 45.11
N HIS A 167 6.63 4.98 45.21
CA HIS A 167 7.37 3.71 45.19
C HIS A 167 6.65 2.59 45.98
N ASN A 168 6.11 1.56 45.30
CA ASN A 168 6.37 0.15 45.59
C ASN A 168 5.73 -0.80 44.53
N ASP A 169 6.32 -1.98 44.41
CA ASP A 169 5.87 -3.18 43.66
C ASP A 169 6.24 -3.27 42.16
N ASN A 170 7.51 -3.62 41.95
CA ASN A 170 8.01 -4.19 40.70
C ASN A 170 7.40 -5.59 40.46
N ALA A 171 6.28 -5.67 39.75
CA ALA A 171 5.94 -6.87 38.99
C ALA A 171 6.61 -6.76 37.60
N PRO A 172 7.65 -7.57 37.28
CA PRO A 172 8.23 -7.54 35.95
C PRO A 172 7.19 -8.10 34.98
N TYR A 173 6.66 -7.23 34.12
CA TYR A 173 5.87 -7.63 32.96
C TYR A 173 6.70 -8.62 32.13
N ASN A 174 6.40 -9.91 32.24
CA ASN A 174 7.06 -10.96 31.50
C ASN A 174 6.45 -11.02 30.09
N PRO A 175 7.14 -10.58 29.02
CA PRO A 175 6.57 -10.50 27.68
C PRO A 175 6.44 -11.88 27.00
N LYS A 176 6.61 -12.99 27.73
CA LYS A 176 6.92 -14.29 27.11
C LYS A 176 5.72 -15.20 26.89
N ASP A 177 4.59 -14.96 27.55
CA ASP A 177 3.51 -15.97 27.57
C ASP A 177 2.45 -15.79 26.46
N ASP A 178 2.31 -14.59 25.87
CA ASP A 178 1.38 -14.33 24.75
C ASP A 178 2.00 -14.55 23.34
N HIS A 179 3.31 -14.85 23.27
CA HIS A 179 4.03 -14.89 22.00
C HIS A 179 4.00 -16.26 21.30
N MET A 180 3.83 -17.37 22.03
CA MET A 180 4.06 -18.71 21.48
C MET A 180 2.96 -19.21 20.54
N LEU A 181 1.68 -19.00 20.86
CA LEU A 181 0.57 -19.51 20.03
C LEU A 181 0.33 -18.62 18.80
N MET A 182 0.50 -17.30 18.98
CA MET A 182 0.30 -16.30 17.94
C MET A 182 1.46 -16.29 16.91
N MET A 183 2.72 -16.49 17.30
CA MET A 183 3.82 -16.62 16.32
C MET A 183 3.73 -17.91 15.49
N ARG A 184 3.12 -18.98 16.00
CA ARG A 184 3.05 -20.26 15.30
C ARG A 184 2.06 -20.25 14.13
N ILE A 185 0.98 -19.48 14.24
CA ILE A 185 -0.03 -19.34 13.18
C ILE A 185 0.33 -18.19 12.23
N ILE A 186 0.86 -17.07 12.75
CA ILE A 186 1.20 -15.87 11.95
C ILE A 186 2.57 -16.02 11.26
N GLY A 187 3.48 -16.78 11.84
CA GLY A 187 4.85 -16.97 11.34
C GLY A 187 4.93 -17.42 9.88
N PRO A 188 4.22 -18.49 9.46
CA PRO A 188 4.23 -18.96 8.07
C PRO A 188 3.75 -17.92 7.05
N ILE A 189 2.70 -17.18 7.38
CA ILE A 189 2.11 -16.14 6.53
C ILE A 189 3.03 -14.91 6.42
N VAL A 190 3.62 -14.47 7.54
CA VAL A 190 4.62 -13.39 7.55
C VAL A 190 5.86 -13.78 6.76
N THR A 191 6.29 -15.05 6.82
CA THR A 191 7.41 -15.52 5.98
C THR A 191 7.09 -15.60 4.50
N PHE A 192 5.80 -15.73 4.13
CA PHE A 192 5.37 -15.80 2.73
C PHE A 192 5.61 -14.48 2.00
N VAL A 193 5.36 -13.32 2.64
CA VAL A 193 5.57 -11.98 2.06
C VAL A 193 6.58 -11.18 2.90
N ASN A 194 7.76 -11.76 3.15
CA ASN A 194 8.80 -11.12 3.99
C ASN A 194 9.79 -10.23 3.22
N LYS A 195 9.70 -10.15 1.89
CA LYS A 195 10.51 -9.26 1.05
C LYS A 195 9.65 -8.61 -0.03
N PRO A 196 9.95 -7.37 -0.47
CA PRO A 196 9.13 -6.64 -1.46
C PRO A 196 8.92 -7.40 -2.78
N TRP A 197 9.93 -8.12 -3.27
CA TRP A 197 9.82 -8.90 -4.52
C TRP A 197 8.79 -10.03 -4.46
N LYS A 198 8.46 -10.53 -3.25
CA LYS A 198 7.44 -11.55 -3.06
C LYS A 198 6.01 -11.02 -3.27
N MET A 199 5.85 -9.71 -3.48
CA MET A 199 4.59 -9.16 -3.97
C MET A 199 4.33 -9.51 -5.44
N TYR A 200 5.34 -9.93 -6.21
CA TYR A 200 5.13 -10.37 -7.59
C TYR A 200 4.20 -11.58 -7.71
N PRO A 201 4.42 -12.72 -7.03
CA PRO A 201 3.48 -13.83 -7.07
C PRO A 201 2.10 -13.45 -6.50
N VAL A 202 2.02 -12.54 -5.51
CA VAL A 202 0.73 -12.01 -5.03
C VAL A 202 0.01 -11.28 -6.15
N GLY A 203 0.72 -10.41 -6.88
CA GLY A 203 0.20 -9.72 -8.06
C GLY A 203 -0.29 -10.69 -9.12
N VAL A 204 0.45 -11.76 -9.42
CA VAL A 204 0.01 -12.80 -10.37
C VAL A 204 -1.33 -13.40 -9.95
N LEU A 205 -1.52 -13.67 -8.65
CA LEU A 205 -2.78 -14.23 -8.14
C LEU A 205 -3.94 -13.24 -8.29
N PHE A 206 -3.71 -11.95 -8.06
CA PHE A 206 -4.69 -10.88 -8.30
C PHE A 206 -5.00 -10.74 -9.80
N GLY A 207 -3.99 -10.86 -10.66
CA GLY A 207 -4.13 -10.79 -12.12
C GLY A 207 -4.93 -11.95 -12.73
N LEU A 208 -5.18 -13.03 -11.98
CA LEU A 208 -6.10 -14.09 -12.39
C LEU A 208 -7.56 -13.64 -12.41
N GLY A 209 -7.88 -12.52 -11.73
CA GLY A 209 -9.15 -11.82 -11.89
C GLY A 209 -9.36 -11.47 -13.36
N PHE A 210 -10.28 -12.18 -14.02
CA PHE A 210 -10.38 -12.15 -15.48
C PHE A 210 -11.01 -10.84 -16.01
N ASP A 211 -11.54 -9.98 -15.14
CA ASP A 211 -12.23 -8.73 -15.50
C ASP A 211 -11.31 -7.72 -16.20
N THR A 212 -10.09 -7.54 -15.68
CA THR A 212 -9.08 -6.66 -16.28
C THR A 212 -8.54 -7.24 -17.57
N THR A 213 -8.20 -8.53 -17.53
CA THR A 213 -7.65 -9.25 -18.68
C THR A 213 -8.64 -9.23 -19.86
N SER A 214 -9.93 -9.46 -19.59
CA SER A 214 -10.99 -9.43 -20.59
C SER A 214 -11.23 -8.02 -21.15
N SER A 215 -11.16 -6.97 -20.33
CA SER A 215 -11.29 -5.58 -20.76
C SER A 215 -10.21 -5.19 -21.79
N ILE A 216 -8.94 -5.52 -21.51
CA ILE A 216 -7.83 -5.27 -22.45
C ILE A 216 -7.93 -6.20 -23.67
N ALA A 217 -8.37 -7.44 -23.48
CA ALA A 217 -8.60 -8.37 -24.60
C ALA A 217 -9.67 -7.86 -25.57
N LEU A 218 -10.75 -7.26 -25.07
CA LEU A 218 -11.79 -6.66 -25.92
C LEU A 218 -11.26 -5.45 -26.69
N LEU A 219 -10.42 -4.61 -26.06
CA LEU A 219 -9.73 -3.53 -26.78
C LEU A 219 -8.79 -4.08 -27.86
N ALA A 220 -8.07 -5.16 -27.56
CA ALA A 220 -7.21 -5.85 -28.51
C ALA A 220 -8.00 -6.41 -29.71
N ILE A 221 -9.13 -7.08 -29.47
CA ILE A 221 -10.02 -7.57 -30.52
C ILE A 221 -10.62 -6.41 -31.33
N SER A 222 -10.99 -5.30 -30.68
CA SER A 222 -11.46 -4.10 -31.37
C SER A 222 -10.37 -3.49 -32.27
N ALA A 223 -9.11 -3.54 -31.84
CA ALA A 223 -7.99 -3.14 -32.69
C ALA A 223 -7.82 -4.08 -33.89
N LEU A 224 -7.93 -5.41 -33.70
CA LEU A 224 -7.76 -6.41 -34.77
C LEU A 224 -8.90 -6.40 -35.80
N THR A 225 -10.12 -6.09 -35.38
CA THR A 225 -11.31 -6.05 -36.27
C THR A 225 -11.41 -4.74 -37.06
N LYS A 226 -10.62 -3.72 -36.72
CA LYS A 226 -10.48 -2.52 -37.54
C LYS A 226 -9.66 -2.84 -38.79
N THR A 227 -10.32 -2.86 -39.93
CA THR A 227 -9.64 -3.01 -41.23
C THR A 227 -9.11 -1.66 -41.69
N SER A 228 -7.80 -1.57 -41.90
CA SER A 228 -7.13 -0.43 -42.54
C SER A 228 -7.01 -0.72 -44.05
N GLY A 229 -7.80 -0.03 -44.87
CA GLY A 229 -7.65 -0.05 -46.34
C GLY A 229 -7.81 -1.42 -47.04
N GLY A 230 -8.39 -2.43 -46.38
CA GLY A 230 -8.55 -3.79 -46.91
C GLY A 230 -7.49 -4.80 -46.46
N ASN A 231 -6.46 -4.37 -45.73
CA ASN A 231 -5.48 -5.24 -45.10
C ASN A 231 -5.73 -5.34 -43.58
N ALA A 232 -5.67 -6.56 -43.05
CA ALA A 232 -5.74 -6.79 -41.62
C ALA A 232 -4.51 -6.15 -40.94
N ILE A 233 -4.71 -5.45 -39.84
CA ILE A 233 -3.62 -4.90 -39.01
C ILE A 233 -2.78 -6.09 -38.51
N PRO A 234 -1.43 -6.01 -38.55
CA PRO A 234 -0.57 -7.06 -38.04
C PRO A 234 -0.89 -7.37 -36.58
N SER A 235 -1.08 -8.65 -36.23
CA SER A 235 -1.39 -9.07 -34.87
C SER A 235 -0.31 -8.70 -33.85
N SER A 236 0.93 -8.46 -34.32
CA SER A 236 2.05 -7.96 -33.54
C SER A 236 1.79 -6.58 -32.94
N ASP A 237 1.00 -5.75 -33.61
CA ASP A 237 0.84 -4.35 -33.26
C ASP A 237 -0.09 -4.17 -32.05
N VAL A 238 -0.95 -5.15 -31.80
CA VAL A 238 -1.91 -5.13 -30.69
C VAL A 238 -1.25 -5.47 -29.34
N VAL A 239 -0.07 -6.07 -29.37
CA VAL A 239 0.72 -6.43 -28.18
C VAL A 239 1.17 -5.19 -27.39
N ILE A 240 1.24 -4.02 -28.02
CA ILE A 240 1.57 -2.76 -27.32
C ILE A 240 0.52 -2.32 -26.30
N LEU A 241 -0.75 -2.73 -26.47
CA LEU A 241 -1.86 -2.34 -25.58
C LEU A 241 -1.66 -2.85 -24.14
N PRO A 242 -1.42 -4.15 -23.90
CA PRO A 242 -1.15 -4.63 -22.54
C PRO A 242 0.14 -4.04 -21.96
N PHE A 243 1.16 -3.70 -22.77
CA PHE A 243 2.35 -3.02 -22.26
C PHE A 243 2.07 -1.57 -21.80
N LEU A 244 1.25 -0.83 -22.54
CA LEU A 244 0.80 0.51 -22.14
C LEU A 244 -0.08 0.46 -20.89
N PHE A 245 -0.96 -0.54 -20.80
CA PHE A 245 -1.72 -0.83 -19.58
C PHE A 245 -0.78 -1.05 -18.39
N THR A 246 0.21 -1.94 -18.54
CA THR A 246 1.22 -2.20 -17.51
C THR A 246 1.98 -0.93 -17.12
N ALA A 247 2.41 -0.12 -18.08
CA ALA A 247 3.15 1.10 -17.81
C ALA A 247 2.34 2.13 -16.98
N GLY A 248 1.04 2.25 -17.25
CA GLY A 248 0.14 3.08 -16.44
C GLY A 248 -0.04 2.51 -15.05
N MET A 249 -0.34 1.21 -14.96
CA MET A 249 -0.60 0.51 -13.71
C MET A 249 0.60 0.54 -12.76
N THR A 250 1.80 0.20 -13.25
CA THR A 250 3.02 0.17 -12.43
C THR A 250 3.35 1.53 -11.84
N LEU A 251 3.13 2.59 -12.60
CA LEU A 251 3.39 3.96 -12.14
C LEU A 251 2.52 4.33 -10.93
N VAL A 252 1.22 4.02 -10.99
CA VAL A 252 0.28 4.36 -9.91
C VAL A 252 0.50 3.47 -8.69
N ASP A 253 0.67 2.15 -8.88
CA ASP A 253 0.92 1.22 -7.76
C ASP A 253 2.25 1.55 -7.05
N SER A 254 3.29 1.95 -7.79
CA SER A 254 4.56 2.42 -7.21
C SER A 254 4.41 3.76 -6.47
N LEU A 255 3.64 4.69 -7.01
CA LEU A 255 3.31 5.95 -6.33
C LEU A 255 2.56 5.67 -5.02
N ASP A 256 1.57 4.77 -5.01
CA ASP A 256 0.87 4.37 -3.80
C ASP A 256 1.85 3.82 -2.74
N SER A 257 2.70 2.86 -3.12
CA SER A 257 3.71 2.30 -2.22
C SER A 257 4.64 3.36 -1.62
N ILE A 258 5.09 4.32 -2.44
CA ILE A 258 5.93 5.43 -1.99
C ILE A 258 5.15 6.33 -1.03
N LEU A 259 3.94 6.78 -1.40
CA LEU A 259 3.12 7.66 -0.58
C LEU A 259 2.83 7.02 0.78
N MET A 260 2.47 5.74 0.79
CA MET A 260 2.22 5.00 2.02
C MET A 260 3.49 4.91 2.87
N LEU A 261 4.63 4.58 2.28
CA LEU A 261 5.91 4.52 2.97
C LEU A 261 6.30 5.85 3.64
N TYR A 262 6.18 6.98 2.94
CA TYR A 262 6.46 8.30 3.51
C TYR A 262 5.46 8.73 4.58
N SER A 263 4.19 8.33 4.45
CA SER A 263 3.17 8.59 5.47
C SER A 263 3.49 7.91 6.81
N TYR A 264 4.22 6.78 6.79
CA TYR A 264 4.60 6.03 7.99
C TYR A 264 5.99 6.34 8.51
N ALA A 265 6.98 6.42 7.63
CA ALA A 265 8.35 6.74 8.02
C ALA A 265 8.48 8.20 8.49
N GLY A 266 7.51 9.05 8.12
CA GLY A 266 7.58 10.49 8.27
C GLY A 266 8.42 11.12 7.15
N PHE A 267 8.01 12.30 6.68
CA PHE A 267 8.84 13.04 5.73
C PHE A 267 10.14 13.49 6.42
N PRO A 268 11.32 13.19 5.87
CA PRO A 268 12.58 13.66 6.43
C PRO A 268 12.62 15.19 6.30
N GLU A 269 12.43 15.89 7.42
CA GLU A 269 12.32 17.36 7.45
C GLU A 269 13.55 18.10 6.90
N HIS A 270 14.71 17.47 6.71
CA HIS A 270 15.93 18.18 6.29
C HIS A 270 16.97 17.37 5.49
N SER A 271 16.59 16.40 4.63
CA SER A 271 17.60 15.76 3.78
C SER A 271 17.06 15.20 2.46
N PHE A 272 17.04 16.04 1.43
CA PHE A 272 16.98 15.61 0.02
C PHE A 272 18.32 15.00 -0.46
N LYS A 273 19.17 14.50 0.45
CA LYS A 273 20.42 13.83 0.07
C LYS A 273 20.05 12.53 -0.65
N ILE A 274 20.59 12.36 -1.86
CA ILE A 274 20.35 11.18 -2.71
C ILE A 274 21.21 9.99 -2.27
N PHE A 275 22.38 10.27 -1.68
CA PHE A 275 23.34 9.28 -1.21
C PHE A 275 23.53 9.38 0.30
N GLU A 276 23.59 8.22 0.95
CA GLU A 276 23.92 8.11 2.35
C GLU A 276 25.43 8.33 2.52
N GLU A 277 25.80 9.41 3.19
CA GLU A 277 27.19 9.70 3.52
C GLU A 277 27.57 8.80 4.70
N LYS A 278 28.10 7.62 4.39
CA LYS A 278 28.55 6.67 5.40
C LYS A 278 29.81 7.23 6.06
N LEU A 279 29.64 8.05 7.10
CA LEU A 279 30.74 8.47 7.95
C LEU A 279 31.43 7.20 8.47
N LEU A 280 32.69 7.03 8.08
CA LEU A 280 33.59 6.06 8.67
C LEU A 280 33.68 6.41 10.16
N GLN A 281 32.97 5.67 11.01
CA GLN A 281 33.26 5.71 12.43
C GLN A 281 34.52 4.87 12.64
N ASP A 282 35.65 5.55 12.45
CA ASP A 282 36.97 5.00 12.65
C ASP A 282 37.10 4.59 14.12
N SER A 283 37.45 3.33 14.32
CA SER A 283 37.68 2.74 15.63
C SER A 283 39.06 3.12 16.12
N THR A 284 39.30 4.38 16.49
CA THR A 284 40.56 4.75 17.16
C THR A 284 40.46 6.09 17.90
N SER A 285 40.31 6.02 19.22
CA SER A 285 40.96 6.96 20.16
C SER A 285 40.90 6.38 21.58
N GLY A 286 41.69 5.34 21.80
CA GLY A 286 42.40 5.25 23.06
C GLY A 286 43.63 6.14 22.96
N LEU A 287 43.71 7.17 23.80
CA LEU A 287 44.98 7.68 24.30
C LEU A 287 44.75 8.31 25.67
N GLU A 288 45.49 7.78 26.63
CA GLU A 288 45.66 8.21 28.02
C GLU A 288 46.08 9.68 28.13
N THR A 289 45.88 10.32 29.29
CA THR A 289 46.97 10.76 30.21
C THR A 289 46.42 11.66 31.35
N ASP A 290 46.57 11.16 32.57
CA ASP A 290 46.89 11.75 33.89
C ASP A 290 46.32 13.07 34.46
N CYS A 291 45.89 12.91 35.72
CA CYS A 291 46.06 13.72 36.94
C CYS A 291 45.81 15.24 36.96
N GLU A 292 44.85 15.65 37.80
CA GLU A 292 45.22 16.40 39.02
C GLU A 292 44.19 16.24 40.15
N ARG A 293 44.72 15.99 41.36
CA ARG A 293 44.01 15.85 42.64
C ARG A 293 43.94 17.25 43.29
N ILE A 294 42.74 17.71 43.62
CA ILE A 294 42.54 18.71 44.70
C ILE A 294 41.37 18.26 45.58
N GLU A 295 41.68 17.88 46.82
CA GLU A 295 40.73 17.74 47.91
C GLU A 295 40.23 19.11 48.40
N ARG A 296 38.92 19.26 48.65
CA ARG A 296 38.41 20.03 49.81
C ARG A 296 36.95 19.66 50.14
N LYS A 297 36.70 19.53 51.45
CA LYS A 297 35.47 19.11 52.15
C LYS A 297 34.37 20.21 52.14
N PRO A 298 33.17 20.01 52.75
CA PRO A 298 31.87 20.51 52.25
C PRO A 298 31.44 21.82 52.92
N ASP A 299 30.54 22.58 52.30
CA ASP A 299 29.32 23.10 52.94
C ASP A 299 28.56 24.11 52.06
N ILE A 300 27.24 23.97 52.13
CA ILE A 300 26.21 25.02 52.18
C ILE A 300 25.78 25.76 50.88
N ASP A 301 24.45 25.82 50.80
CA ASP A 301 23.54 26.72 50.07
C ASP A 301 23.15 26.47 48.60
N SER A 302 21.98 25.82 48.50
CA SER A 302 20.82 26.25 47.72
C SER A 302 21.05 27.22 46.56
N ALA A 303 21.14 26.66 45.35
CA ALA A 303 20.87 27.39 44.11
C ALA A 303 19.82 26.61 43.28
N PRO A 304 18.76 27.25 42.76
CA PRO A 304 17.81 26.58 41.91
C PRO A 304 18.50 26.20 40.60
N LYS A 305 18.40 24.93 40.19
CA LYS A 305 18.80 24.50 38.85
C LYS A 305 17.97 25.28 37.83
N PHE A 306 18.60 26.27 37.19
CA PHE A 306 18.05 26.93 36.01
C PHE A 306 18.18 25.94 34.84
N GLU A 307 17.26 24.97 34.74
CA GLU A 307 17.10 24.18 33.53
C GLU A 307 16.81 25.15 32.38
N SER A 308 17.72 25.20 31.42
CA SER A 308 17.65 26.14 30.32
C SER A 308 16.34 25.92 29.52
N GLN A 309 15.53 26.97 29.40
CA GLN A 309 14.30 26.97 28.61
C GLN A 309 14.41 26.40 27.18
N PRO A 310 15.54 26.53 26.42
CA PRO A 310 15.63 25.91 25.10
C PRO A 310 15.56 24.38 25.12
N GLU A 311 16.10 23.72 26.16
CA GLU A 311 16.16 22.25 26.23
C GLU A 311 14.78 21.64 26.52
N ILE A 312 14.00 22.25 27.40
CA ILE A 312 12.61 21.84 27.70
C ILE A 312 11.70 22.03 26.48
N GLN A 313 11.88 23.11 25.72
CA GLN A 313 11.08 23.41 24.52
C GLN A 313 11.36 22.43 23.38
N ILE A 314 12.64 22.11 23.13
CA ILE A 314 13.06 21.11 22.13
C ILE A 314 12.49 19.73 22.50
N THR A 315 12.54 19.36 23.79
CA THR A 315 12.05 18.06 24.26
C THR A 315 10.52 17.95 24.18
N ARG A 316 9.78 19.03 24.50
CA ARG A 316 8.32 19.09 24.36
C ARG A 316 7.89 19.02 22.90
N ASN A 317 8.56 19.74 22.01
CA ASN A 317 8.29 19.70 20.57
C ASN A 317 8.62 18.34 19.97
N ALA A 318 9.75 17.73 20.38
CA ALA A 318 10.12 16.38 19.98
C ALA A 318 9.10 15.32 20.45
N ARG A 319 8.67 15.38 21.73
CA ARG A 319 7.62 14.49 22.26
C ARG A 319 6.26 14.72 21.59
N ALA A 320 5.87 15.96 21.35
CA ALA A 320 4.62 16.29 20.66
C ALA A 320 4.64 15.77 19.22
N LYS A 321 5.76 15.92 18.51
CA LYS A 321 5.98 15.40 17.16
C LYS A 321 5.99 13.87 17.13
N GLN A 322 6.67 13.22 18.07
CA GLN A 322 6.70 11.75 18.17
C GLN A 322 5.33 11.17 18.53
N ASN A 323 4.57 11.84 19.39
CA ASN A 323 3.19 11.46 19.73
C ASN A 323 2.21 11.70 18.57
N ALA A 324 2.41 12.75 17.77
CA ALA A 324 1.62 13.02 16.58
C ALA A 324 1.91 12.00 15.45
N ILE A 325 3.18 11.66 15.23
CA ILE A 325 3.61 10.61 14.29
C ILE A 325 3.05 9.25 14.71
N SER A 326 3.06 8.93 16.01
CA SER A 326 2.44 7.71 16.55
C SER A 326 0.91 7.70 16.42
N GLY A 327 0.23 8.83 16.64
CA GLY A 327 -1.23 8.95 16.50
C GLY A 327 -1.70 8.85 15.06
N LEU A 328 -1.02 9.52 14.13
CA LEU A 328 -1.31 9.47 12.70
C LEU A 328 -1.09 8.05 12.15
N SER A 329 0.02 7.39 12.51
CA SER A 329 0.31 6.01 12.10
C SER A 329 -0.78 5.03 12.56
N ILE A 330 -1.27 5.16 13.80
CA ILE A 330 -2.39 4.34 14.34
C ILE A 330 -3.68 4.58 13.55
N LEU A 331 -4.01 5.85 13.31
CA LEU A 331 -5.20 6.25 12.57
C LEU A 331 -5.19 5.71 11.13
N LEU A 332 -4.09 5.91 10.41
CA LEU A 332 -3.91 5.38 9.05
C LEU A 332 -4.00 3.84 9.05
N THR A 333 -3.40 3.17 10.03
CA THR A 333 -3.45 1.70 10.15
C THR A 333 -4.87 1.21 10.34
N LEU A 334 -5.66 1.89 11.18
CA LEU A 334 -7.07 1.57 11.38
C LEU A 334 -7.87 1.76 10.08
N MET A 335 -7.68 2.86 9.36
CA MET A 335 -8.35 3.10 8.08
C MET A 335 -8.09 1.97 7.09
N SER A 336 -6.84 1.58 6.92
CA SER A 336 -6.45 0.52 5.99
C SER A 336 -6.99 -0.86 6.35
N ILE A 337 -7.02 -1.20 7.64
CA ILE A 337 -7.64 -2.44 8.10
C ILE A 337 -9.14 -2.43 7.77
N LEU A 338 -9.83 -1.31 8.02
CA LEU A 338 -11.26 -1.19 7.71
C LEU A 338 -11.55 -1.31 6.22
N VAL A 339 -10.75 -0.65 5.38
CA VAL A 339 -10.86 -0.72 3.92
C VAL A 339 -10.63 -2.17 3.46
N ALA A 340 -9.54 -2.81 3.89
CA ALA A 340 -9.22 -4.18 3.53
C ALA A 340 -10.28 -5.21 3.95
N PHE A 341 -10.78 -5.13 5.18
CA PHE A 341 -11.84 -6.01 5.66
C PHE A 341 -13.13 -5.82 4.87
N SER A 342 -13.48 -4.56 4.55
CA SER A 342 -14.69 -4.25 3.79
C SER A 342 -14.61 -4.78 2.37
N ILE A 343 -13.49 -4.55 1.68
CA ILE A 343 -13.27 -5.03 0.31
C ILE A 343 -13.27 -6.55 0.27
N SER A 344 -12.49 -7.19 1.14
CA SER A 344 -12.43 -8.65 1.25
C SER A 344 -13.80 -9.28 1.51
N LEU A 345 -14.60 -8.68 2.40
CA LEU A 345 -15.94 -9.15 2.69
C LEU A 345 -16.86 -9.02 1.46
N ILE A 346 -16.81 -7.87 0.77
CA ILE A 346 -17.61 -7.64 -0.44
C ILE A 346 -17.23 -8.65 -1.53
N GLU A 347 -15.93 -8.84 -1.80
CA GLU A 347 -15.45 -9.78 -2.81
C GLU A 347 -15.88 -11.22 -2.52
N ILE A 348 -15.73 -11.68 -1.27
CA ILE A 348 -16.11 -13.04 -0.89
C ILE A 348 -17.63 -13.23 -0.96
N MET A 349 -18.41 -12.24 -0.51
CA MET A 349 -19.87 -12.32 -0.59
C MET A 349 -20.36 -12.29 -2.04
N ALA A 350 -19.80 -11.44 -2.89
CA ALA A 350 -20.12 -11.39 -4.31
C ALA A 350 -19.80 -12.72 -5.00
N LEU A 351 -18.61 -13.28 -4.73
CA LEU A 351 -18.20 -14.57 -5.26
C LEU A 351 -19.16 -15.70 -4.87
N ILE A 352 -19.60 -15.72 -3.60
CA ILE A 352 -20.61 -16.68 -3.14
C ILE A 352 -21.93 -16.44 -3.86
N GLY A 353 -22.38 -15.19 -3.97
CA GLY A 353 -23.62 -14.81 -4.65
C GLY A 353 -23.66 -15.26 -6.11
N ASP A 354 -22.54 -15.15 -6.82
CA ASP A 354 -22.43 -15.50 -8.24
C ASP A 354 -22.33 -17.00 -8.50
N ASN A 355 -21.83 -17.78 -7.54
CA ASN A 355 -21.61 -19.23 -7.72
C ASN A 355 -22.58 -20.12 -6.93
N CYS A 356 -23.39 -19.54 -6.05
CA CYS A 356 -24.40 -20.26 -5.27
C CYS A 356 -25.71 -20.36 -6.04
N THR A 357 -26.12 -21.56 -6.44
CA THR A 357 -27.37 -21.79 -7.18
C THR A 357 -28.62 -21.29 -6.43
N PRO A 358 -28.81 -21.58 -5.12
CA PRO A 358 -29.95 -21.01 -4.37
C PRO A 358 -29.94 -19.47 -4.31
N CYS A 359 -28.75 -18.88 -4.27
CA CYS A 359 -28.56 -17.44 -4.20
C CYS A 359 -28.95 -16.78 -5.54
N GLN A 360 -28.48 -17.34 -6.65
CA GLN A 360 -28.85 -16.91 -8.01
C GLN A 360 -30.35 -17.07 -8.28
N THR A 361 -30.97 -18.16 -7.83
CA THR A 361 -32.43 -18.31 -7.96
C THR A 361 -33.19 -17.25 -7.17
N ALA A 362 -32.68 -16.82 -6.02
CA ALA A 362 -33.29 -15.73 -5.26
C ALA A 362 -33.07 -14.36 -5.93
N VAL A 363 -31.90 -14.10 -6.52
CA VAL A 363 -31.64 -12.83 -7.24
C VAL A 363 -32.52 -12.68 -8.48
N ASN A 364 -32.73 -13.78 -9.21
CA ASN A 364 -33.44 -13.83 -10.49
C ASN A 364 -34.93 -14.20 -10.39
N ALA A 365 -35.47 -14.35 -9.18
CA ALA A 365 -36.89 -14.65 -9.00
C ALA A 365 -37.76 -13.46 -9.47
N GLU A 366 -38.84 -13.77 -10.19
CA GLU A 366 -39.73 -12.78 -10.82
C GLU A 366 -40.45 -11.87 -9.80
N ASP A 367 -40.63 -12.34 -8.56
CA ASP A 367 -41.18 -11.58 -7.43
C ASP A 367 -40.13 -10.71 -6.71
N GLY A 368 -38.90 -10.68 -7.24
CA GLY A 368 -37.76 -9.99 -6.66
C GLY A 368 -37.02 -10.79 -5.58
N GLY A 369 -37.45 -12.02 -5.28
CA GLY A 369 -36.77 -12.98 -4.39
C GLY A 369 -36.88 -12.70 -2.90
N GLY A 370 -37.82 -11.85 -2.50
CA GLY A 370 -38.01 -11.44 -1.10
C GLY A 370 -36.75 -10.82 -0.47
N ILE A 371 -36.51 -11.15 0.80
CA ILE A 371 -35.36 -10.62 1.57
C ILE A 371 -34.04 -11.20 1.06
N ALA A 372 -34.02 -12.48 0.67
CA ALA A 372 -32.83 -13.15 0.17
C ALA A 372 -32.38 -12.58 -1.18
N GLY A 373 -33.32 -12.35 -2.12
CA GLY A 373 -33.03 -11.72 -3.40
C GLY A 373 -32.50 -10.30 -3.25
N ARG A 374 -33.10 -9.49 -2.36
CA ARG A 374 -32.60 -8.14 -2.05
C ARG A 374 -31.22 -8.15 -1.39
N TRP A 375 -30.95 -9.11 -0.50
CA TRP A 375 -29.65 -9.26 0.16
C TRP A 375 -28.53 -9.54 -0.83
N TRP A 376 -28.68 -10.56 -1.68
CA TRP A 376 -27.66 -10.93 -2.65
C TRP A 376 -27.50 -9.88 -3.76
N ARG A 377 -28.61 -9.26 -4.22
CA ARG A 377 -28.53 -8.12 -5.16
C ARG A 377 -27.79 -6.94 -4.54
N GLY A 378 -27.94 -6.72 -3.24
CA GLY A 378 -27.18 -5.70 -2.50
C GLY A 378 -25.68 -5.93 -2.53
N TRP A 379 -25.24 -7.19 -2.34
CA TRP A 379 -23.82 -7.55 -2.42
C TRP A 379 -23.26 -7.42 -3.84
N ASN A 380 -24.01 -7.81 -4.87
CA ASN A 380 -23.59 -7.63 -6.26
C ASN A 380 -23.43 -6.14 -6.59
N VAL A 381 -24.41 -5.30 -6.22
CA VAL A 381 -24.30 -3.84 -6.38
C VAL A 381 -23.11 -3.27 -5.60
N ALA A 382 -22.84 -3.77 -4.39
CA ALA A 382 -21.69 -3.34 -3.61
C ALA A 382 -20.36 -3.72 -4.29
N SER A 383 -20.28 -4.92 -4.87
CA SER A 383 -19.13 -5.40 -5.64
C SER A 383 -18.89 -4.56 -6.88
N ASP A 384 -19.94 -4.29 -7.67
CA ASP A 384 -19.88 -3.47 -8.87
C ASP A 384 -19.41 -2.03 -8.57
N ASN A 385 -19.61 -1.57 -7.34
CA ASN A 385 -19.26 -0.22 -6.88
C ASN A 385 -18.14 -0.21 -5.83
N ILE A 386 -17.34 -1.27 -5.74
CA ILE A 386 -16.35 -1.44 -4.67
C ILE A 386 -15.34 -0.28 -4.61
N GLY A 387 -14.95 0.27 -5.76
CA GLY A 387 -14.08 1.45 -5.83
C GLY A 387 -14.69 2.70 -5.18
N TYR A 388 -15.98 2.95 -5.37
CA TYR A 388 -16.67 4.08 -4.73
C TYR A 388 -16.85 3.87 -3.24
N ILE A 389 -17.07 2.63 -2.80
CA ILE A 389 -17.16 2.28 -1.38
C ILE A 389 -15.81 2.52 -0.70
N GLY A 390 -14.71 2.08 -1.31
CA GLY A 390 -13.35 2.34 -0.84
C GLY A 390 -13.07 3.84 -0.71
N ALA A 391 -13.34 4.61 -1.77
CA ALA A 391 -13.19 6.07 -1.75
C ALA A 391 -14.07 6.74 -0.68
N GLY A 392 -15.30 6.26 -0.48
CA GLY A 392 -16.21 6.73 0.55
C GLY A 392 -15.67 6.51 1.96
N ILE A 393 -15.12 5.33 2.26
CA ILE A 393 -14.51 5.02 3.56
C ILE A 393 -13.34 5.95 3.84
N VAL A 394 -12.43 6.13 2.87
CA VAL A 394 -11.28 7.03 2.99
C VAL A 394 -11.75 8.48 3.15
N GLY A 395 -12.74 8.92 2.38
CA GLY A 395 -13.32 10.26 2.45
C GLY A 395 -13.95 10.57 3.79
N VAL A 396 -14.80 9.68 4.32
CA VAL A 396 -15.41 9.81 5.66
C VAL A 396 -14.33 9.87 6.73
N PHE A 397 -13.33 9.00 6.64
CA PHE A 397 -12.21 8.98 7.57
C PHE A 397 -11.44 10.32 7.56
N ALA A 398 -11.11 10.83 6.37
CA ALA A 398 -10.43 12.11 6.20
C ALA A 398 -11.23 13.28 6.79
N VAL A 399 -12.56 13.31 6.59
CA VAL A 399 -13.46 14.33 7.15
C VAL A 399 -13.50 14.24 8.67
N VAL A 400 -13.64 13.04 9.24
CA VAL A 400 -13.70 12.83 10.70
C VAL A 400 -12.39 13.24 11.36
N VAL A 401 -11.26 12.78 10.82
CA VAL A 401 -9.94 13.10 11.37
C VAL A 401 -9.61 14.57 11.17
N GLY A 402 -9.81 15.11 9.96
CA GLY A 402 -9.59 16.52 9.66
C GLY A 402 -10.44 17.44 10.52
N GLY A 403 -11.72 17.11 10.70
CA GLY A 403 -12.63 17.81 11.59
C GLY A 403 -12.16 17.77 13.05
N TRP A 404 -11.72 16.61 13.54
CA TRP A 404 -11.17 16.49 14.89
C TRP A 404 -9.92 17.36 15.10
N TYR A 405 -8.98 17.37 14.14
CA TYR A 405 -7.81 18.24 14.18
C TYR A 405 -8.17 19.72 14.11
N ALA A 406 -9.14 20.11 13.27
CA ALA A 406 -9.62 21.48 13.16
C ALA A 406 -10.26 21.95 14.48
N VAL A 407 -11.15 21.15 15.07
CA VAL A 407 -11.77 21.45 16.37
C VAL A 407 -10.72 21.54 17.46
N ALA A 408 -9.77 20.61 17.52
CA ALA A 408 -8.69 20.64 18.49
C ALA A 408 -7.80 21.90 18.33
N TRP A 409 -7.52 22.33 17.10
CA TRP A 409 -6.80 23.56 16.82
C TRP A 409 -7.57 24.80 17.25
N VAL A 410 -8.88 24.87 16.93
CA VAL A 410 -9.75 25.98 17.35
C VAL A 410 -9.84 26.08 18.87
N ILE A 411 -10.01 24.96 19.59
CA ILE A 411 -10.03 24.93 21.06
C ILE A 411 -8.70 25.41 21.65
N ARG A 412 -7.55 25.01 21.09
CA ARG A 412 -6.23 25.48 21.54
C ARG A 412 -6.06 26.97 21.32
N ARG A 413 -6.51 27.49 20.17
CA ARG A 413 -6.44 28.91 19.84
C ARG A 413 -7.36 29.75 20.75
N MET A 414 -8.56 29.27 21.07
CA MET A 414 -9.47 29.93 22.01
C MET A 414 -8.92 29.95 23.44
N ARG A 415 -8.22 28.89 23.88
CA ARG A 415 -7.57 28.85 25.20
C ARG A 415 -6.39 29.83 25.33
N GLN A 416 -5.69 30.14 24.24
CA GLN A 416 -4.62 31.15 24.23
C GLN A 416 -5.13 32.59 24.28
N HIS A 417 -6.40 32.83 23.93
CA HIS A 417 -7.03 34.16 23.90
C HIS A 417 -7.99 34.43 25.08
N ARG A 418 -8.08 33.56 26.09
CA ARG A 418 -8.77 33.92 27.35
C ARG A 418 -7.86 34.82 28.18
N PRO A 419 -8.19 36.12 28.39
CA PRO A 419 -7.51 36.92 29.41
C PRO A 419 -7.80 36.29 30.79
N LEU A 420 -6.77 36.26 31.64
CA LEU A 420 -6.81 35.78 33.03
C LEU A 420 -7.88 36.50 33.86
#